data_AF-A0A1F5IWJ0-F1
#
_entry.id   AF-A0A1F5IWJ0-F1
#
_cell.length_a   1.000
_cell.length_b   1.000
_cell.length_c   1.000
_cell.angle_alpha   90.00
_cell.angle_beta   90.00
_cell.angle_gamma   90.00
#
_symmetry.space_group_name_H-M   'P 1'
#
loop_
_entity.id
_entity.type
_entity.pdbx_description
1 polymer ?
#
loop_
_entity_poly.entity_id
_entity_poly.type
_entity_poly.pdbx_seq_one_letter_code
_entity_poly.pdbx_strand_id
1 'polypeptide(L)'
;MNDKIIDIAQYTYDQAENELRMRLVEYTERSEIQAQAGEAFYIWKADPDFIPDEVSDDKIDDLTFEKFFDWFLYDFRLLDTGERIIERFYHDERGTLSGPEEAVIKGWIDSVYSFFEVGEVVPGEYCDIRDLFLQTEFRVRDSSSSKKLRSSDIIGARPLNAGDNVYFSGIISAYPAAFKNIILEYFDSEFELYRKSRGDGADKKEFIRDLGFQISNYMDELARNPHFITPEGEDLVLALAVYGVKDRVKTLEILEKIDSLKQMSGPDEEIRVFTIDIGGRSNISGTIEVDDERLDIATYSLEMLERAKSIIEKELEGLIVHVEDKAKGMESYTERNQKAKTKLNRLPPGVKSKKELDKKLDEYYKGWLDLPLAALDGLTPREAARTAEGKKKLNIVLRELENIYKLARDRGEPYYDIKKVRLELKLK
;
A
#
# COMPACT_ATOMS: atom_id res chain seq x y z
N MET A 1 14.28 36.11 33.53
CA MET A 1 15.40 35.50 32.78
C MET A 1 15.59 34.13 33.40
N ASN A 2 15.03 33.09 32.77
CA ASN A 2 15.27 31.71 33.22
C ASN A 2 16.61 31.30 32.64
N ASP A 3 17.61 31.14 33.51
CA ASP A 3 18.86 30.47 33.16
C ASP A 3 18.51 29.04 32.77
N LYS A 4 18.39 28.79 31.45
CA LYS A 4 18.44 27.41 30.93
C LYS A 4 19.85 26.92 31.22
N ILE A 5 19.99 26.12 32.27
CA ILE A 5 21.20 25.33 32.51
C ILE A 5 21.37 24.43 31.28
N ILE A 6 22.31 24.78 30.41
CA ILE A 6 22.63 23.98 29.24
C ILE A 6 23.44 22.78 29.75
N ASP A 7 22.86 21.60 29.68
CA ASP A 7 23.60 20.36 29.86
C ASP A 7 24.57 20.20 28.68
N ILE A 8 25.86 20.41 28.94
CA ILE A 8 26.91 20.41 27.92
C ILE A 8 27.05 19.02 27.27
N ALA A 9 26.82 17.95 28.04
CA ALA A 9 26.87 16.59 27.49
C ALA A 9 25.71 16.39 26.51
N GLN A 10 24.49 16.73 26.91
CA GLN A 10 23.32 16.63 26.03
C GLN A 10 23.44 17.53 24.80
N TYR A 11 23.94 18.76 24.95
CA TYR A 11 24.19 19.67 23.83
C TYR A 11 25.13 19.06 22.78
N THR A 12 26.13 18.29 23.21
CA THR A 12 27.06 17.59 22.29
C THR A 12 26.33 16.53 21.48
N TYR A 13 25.39 15.78 22.10
CA TYR A 13 24.56 14.82 21.39
C TYR A 13 23.58 15.48 20.42
N ASP A 14 22.99 16.62 20.79
CA ASP A 14 22.10 17.38 19.90
C ASP A 14 22.87 17.95 18.69
N GLN A 15 24.15 18.34 18.86
CA GLN A 15 24.99 18.73 17.72
C GLN A 15 25.35 17.53 16.84
N ALA A 16 25.68 16.39 17.43
CA ALA A 16 25.99 15.16 16.71
C ALA A 16 24.79 14.66 15.88
N GLU A 17 23.56 14.75 16.41
CA GLU A 17 22.31 14.49 15.67
C GLU A 17 22.21 15.34 14.40
N ASN A 18 22.39 16.66 14.52
CA ASN A 18 22.28 17.56 13.38
C ASN A 18 23.37 17.30 12.32
N GLU A 19 24.61 17.09 12.76
CA GLU A 19 25.75 16.82 11.87
C GLU A 19 25.59 15.48 11.13
N LEU A 20 25.19 14.42 11.84
CA LEU A 20 24.95 13.11 11.23
C LEU A 20 23.81 13.15 10.21
N ARG A 21 22.75 13.92 10.47
CA ARG A 21 21.64 14.06 9.54
C ARG A 21 22.11 14.68 8.22
N MET A 22 22.87 15.77 8.28
CA MET A 22 23.45 16.39 7.08
C MET A 22 24.38 15.43 6.34
N ARG A 23 25.29 14.77 7.06
CA ARG A 23 26.23 13.81 6.48
C ARG A 23 25.54 12.61 5.85
N LEU A 24 24.46 12.11 6.43
CA LEU A 24 23.70 10.99 5.89
C LEU A 24 23.01 11.38 4.58
N VAL A 25 22.45 12.59 4.50
CA VAL A 25 21.87 13.13 3.26
C VAL A 25 22.97 13.30 2.20
N GLU A 26 24.09 13.94 2.53
CA GLU A 26 25.24 14.09 1.61
C GLU A 26 25.78 12.74 1.14
N TYR A 27 25.76 11.72 2.00
CA TYR A 27 26.17 10.36 1.63
C TYR A 27 25.28 9.76 0.55
N THR A 28 23.98 10.07 0.55
CA THR A 28 23.06 9.59 -0.51
C THR A 28 23.32 10.23 -1.86
N GLU A 29 24.03 11.36 -1.95
CA GLU A 29 24.39 12.02 -3.22
C GLU A 29 25.46 11.25 -4.02
N ARG A 30 26.06 10.21 -3.44
CA ARG A 30 27.02 9.34 -4.16
C ARG A 30 26.35 8.66 -5.34
N SER A 31 27.06 8.60 -6.47
CA SER A 31 26.53 8.13 -7.76
C SER A 31 25.91 6.74 -7.72
N GLU A 32 26.49 5.83 -6.94
CA GLU A 32 26.08 4.44 -6.77
C GLU A 32 24.79 4.29 -5.94
N ILE A 33 24.47 5.27 -5.08
CA ILE A 33 23.23 5.31 -4.30
C ILE A 33 22.15 6.02 -5.10
N GLN A 34 22.48 7.17 -5.71
CA GLN A 34 21.57 7.91 -6.59
C GLN A 34 21.07 7.07 -7.77
N ALA A 35 21.94 6.22 -8.34
CA ALA A 35 21.54 5.30 -9.42
C ALA A 35 20.40 4.33 -9.02
N GLN A 36 20.21 4.10 -7.72
CA GLN A 36 19.17 3.20 -7.18
C GLN A 36 17.93 3.96 -6.68
N ALA A 37 17.97 5.30 -6.59
CA ALA A 37 16.88 6.10 -6.03
C ALA A 37 15.56 5.92 -6.80
N GLY A 38 15.62 5.80 -8.14
CA GLY A 38 14.43 5.55 -8.96
C GLY A 38 13.78 4.19 -8.68
N GLU A 39 14.58 3.14 -8.54
CA GLU A 39 14.09 1.80 -8.19
C GLU A 39 13.58 1.76 -6.75
N ALA A 40 14.28 2.43 -5.83
CA ALA A 40 13.86 2.58 -4.45
C ALA A 40 12.49 3.27 -4.36
N PHE A 41 12.28 4.35 -5.11
CA PHE A 41 11.01 5.05 -5.13
C PHE A 41 9.88 4.18 -5.70
N TYR A 42 10.16 3.41 -6.75
CA TYR A 42 9.21 2.44 -7.30
C TYR A 42 8.80 1.38 -6.25
N ILE A 43 9.78 0.82 -5.53
CA ILE A 43 9.54 -0.15 -4.44
C ILE A 43 8.72 0.49 -3.32
N TRP A 44 9.11 1.67 -2.88
CA TRP A 44 8.46 2.38 -1.77
C TRP A 44 7.02 2.73 -2.09
N LYS A 45 6.76 3.25 -3.29
CA LYS A 45 5.41 3.68 -3.66
C LYS A 45 4.45 2.48 -3.75
N ALA A 46 4.98 1.30 -4.11
CA ALA A 46 4.21 0.07 -4.30
C ALA A 46 2.96 0.30 -5.19
N ASP A 47 3.06 1.27 -6.10
CA ASP A 47 2.01 1.74 -7.00
C ASP A 47 2.29 1.16 -8.39
N PRO A 48 1.44 0.23 -8.88
CA PRO A 48 1.61 -0.41 -10.18
C PRO A 48 1.55 0.55 -11.37
N ASP A 49 0.92 1.73 -11.19
CA ASP A 49 0.78 2.76 -12.22
C ASP A 49 1.93 3.80 -12.16
N PHE A 50 2.86 3.67 -11.20
CA PHE A 50 3.99 4.56 -11.09
C PHE A 50 5.05 4.27 -12.17
N ILE A 51 5.18 5.21 -13.10
CA ILE A 51 6.23 5.22 -14.12
C ILE A 51 7.30 6.24 -13.69
N PRO A 52 8.56 5.83 -13.46
CA PRO A 52 9.64 6.74 -13.04
C PRO A 52 9.83 7.97 -13.96
N ASP A 53 9.54 7.81 -15.26
CA ASP A 53 9.64 8.88 -16.28
C ASP A 53 8.42 9.84 -16.32
N GLU A 54 7.37 9.61 -15.52
CA GLU A 54 6.22 10.55 -15.38
C GLU A 54 6.39 11.57 -14.24
N VAL A 55 7.46 11.43 -13.46
CA VAL A 55 7.87 12.38 -12.43
C VAL A 55 8.65 13.51 -13.08
N SER A 56 7.95 14.58 -13.39
CA SER A 56 8.58 15.90 -13.38
C SER A 56 8.45 16.46 -11.96
N ASP A 57 9.43 17.24 -11.49
CA ASP A 57 9.51 17.78 -10.11
C ASP A 57 8.22 18.49 -9.64
N ASP A 58 7.33 18.86 -10.56
CA ASP A 58 6.04 19.51 -10.34
C ASP A 58 4.86 18.56 -10.02
N LYS A 59 5.06 17.23 -9.95
CA LYS A 59 3.97 16.25 -9.69
C LYS A 59 4.07 15.42 -8.41
N ILE A 60 5.23 15.36 -7.75
CA ILE A 60 5.35 14.76 -6.41
C ILE A 60 5.23 15.92 -5.42
N ASP A 61 4.22 15.87 -4.54
CA ASP A 61 4.14 16.86 -3.47
C ASP A 61 5.27 16.66 -2.45
N ASP A 62 5.76 17.77 -1.88
CA ASP A 62 6.91 17.78 -0.96
C ASP A 62 6.78 16.73 0.16
N LEU A 63 5.58 16.55 0.72
CA LEU A 63 5.34 15.59 1.80
C LEU A 63 5.51 14.14 1.34
N THR A 64 5.06 13.80 0.14
CA THR A 64 5.28 12.46 -0.45
C THR A 64 6.77 12.20 -0.66
N PHE A 65 7.53 13.19 -1.14
CA PHE A 65 8.98 13.06 -1.30
C PHE A 65 9.69 12.91 0.05
N GLU A 66 9.32 13.71 1.05
CA GLU A 66 9.86 13.62 2.41
C GLU A 66 9.65 12.23 3.00
N LYS A 67 8.43 11.66 2.91
CA LYS A 67 8.13 10.30 3.39
C LYS A 67 8.97 9.23 2.71
N PHE A 68 9.10 9.31 1.38
CA PHE A 68 9.99 8.43 0.63
C PHE A 68 11.43 8.55 1.13
N PHE A 69 11.91 9.78 1.29
CA PHE A 69 13.30 10.04 1.62
C PHE A 69 13.67 9.57 3.02
N ASP A 70 12.76 9.66 4.01
CA ASP A 70 12.97 9.02 5.32
C ASP A 70 13.13 7.51 5.20
N TRP A 71 12.23 6.85 4.49
CA TRP A 71 12.36 5.42 4.25
C TRP A 71 13.66 5.08 3.50
N PHE A 72 14.03 5.88 2.51
CA PHE A 72 15.26 5.72 1.74
C PHE A 72 16.50 5.78 2.63
N LEU A 73 16.58 6.77 3.53
CA LEU A 73 17.73 6.93 4.43
C LEU A 73 17.85 5.78 5.44
N TYR A 74 16.76 5.36 6.06
CA TYR A 74 16.79 4.51 7.26
C TYR A 74 16.49 3.03 7.01
N ASP A 75 15.69 2.71 5.99
CA ASP A 75 15.14 1.35 5.79
C ASP A 75 15.41 0.76 4.40
N PHE A 76 15.66 1.57 3.36
CA PHE A 76 15.95 1.04 2.03
C PHE A 76 17.23 0.20 2.02
N ARG A 77 17.08 -1.04 1.55
CA ARG A 77 18.18 -1.95 1.30
C ARG A 77 18.72 -1.71 -0.10
N LEU A 78 19.99 -1.36 -0.15
CA LEU A 78 20.69 -1.19 -1.41
C LEU A 78 20.69 -2.52 -2.18
N LEU A 79 20.42 -2.45 -3.47
CA LEU A 79 20.22 -3.62 -4.33
C LEU A 79 21.53 -4.32 -4.67
N ASP A 80 22.65 -3.60 -4.56
CA ASP A 80 24.00 -4.13 -4.77
C ASP A 80 24.50 -4.97 -3.58
N THR A 81 24.18 -4.56 -2.35
CA THR A 81 24.78 -5.05 -1.09
C THR A 81 23.77 -5.73 -0.15
N GLY A 82 22.48 -5.38 -0.25
CA GLY A 82 21.42 -5.81 0.66
C GLY A 82 21.43 -5.11 2.03
N GLU A 83 22.45 -4.30 2.30
CA GLU A 83 22.58 -3.47 3.50
C GLU A 83 21.70 -2.22 3.40
N ARG A 84 21.23 -1.71 4.54
CA ARG A 84 20.52 -0.43 4.55
C ARG A 84 21.48 0.72 4.33
N ILE A 85 21.01 1.82 3.75
CA ILE A 85 21.84 3.02 3.52
C ILE A 85 22.51 3.49 4.81
N ILE A 86 21.76 3.59 5.91
CA ILE A 86 22.32 3.98 7.22
C ILE A 86 23.35 2.98 7.78
N GLU A 87 23.20 1.69 7.50
CA GLU A 87 24.16 0.66 7.91
C GLU A 87 25.46 0.80 7.11
N ARG A 88 25.35 0.96 5.78
CA ARG A 88 26.49 1.19 4.89
C ARG A 88 27.23 2.49 5.21
N PHE A 89 26.48 3.57 5.47
CA PHE A 89 27.05 4.85 5.94
C PHE A 89 27.88 4.64 7.21
N TYR A 90 27.32 3.96 8.21
CA TYR A 90 28.05 3.69 9.46
C TYR A 90 29.30 2.85 9.22
N HIS A 91 29.26 1.84 8.33
CA HIS A 91 30.41 1.03 8.00
C HIS A 91 31.54 1.82 7.33
N ASP A 92 31.21 2.66 6.35
CA ASP A 92 32.17 3.48 5.60
C ASP A 92 32.78 4.59 6.47
N GLU A 93 31.95 5.27 7.27
CA GLU A 93 32.33 6.47 8.00
C GLU A 93 32.78 6.18 9.44
N ARG A 94 32.77 4.92 9.90
CA ARG A 94 33.06 4.55 11.30
C ARG A 94 34.33 5.18 11.86
N GLY A 95 35.38 5.32 11.03
CA GLY A 95 36.67 5.89 11.43
C GLY A 95 36.68 7.41 11.57
N THR A 96 35.65 8.11 11.09
CA THR A 96 35.52 9.57 11.12
C THR A 96 34.50 10.06 12.15
N LEU A 97 33.72 9.15 12.76
CA LEU A 97 32.72 9.47 13.77
C LEU A 97 33.36 9.75 15.14
N SER A 98 32.92 10.81 15.80
CA SER A 98 33.16 11.04 17.22
C SER A 98 32.36 10.06 18.09
N GLY A 99 32.72 9.95 19.38
CA GLY A 99 32.00 9.08 20.33
C GLY A 99 30.49 9.36 20.42
N PRO A 100 30.06 10.63 20.54
CA PRO A 100 28.64 10.99 20.48
C PRO A 100 27.98 10.61 19.16
N GLU A 101 28.62 10.88 18.01
CA GLU A 101 28.08 10.50 16.70
C GLU A 101 27.93 8.98 16.56
N GLU A 102 28.94 8.20 16.98
CA GLU A 102 28.86 6.73 16.94
C GLU A 102 27.72 6.18 17.81
N ALA A 103 27.43 6.81 18.96
CA ALA A 103 26.31 6.42 19.81
C ALA A 103 24.96 6.77 19.17
N VAL A 104 24.84 7.97 18.59
CA VAL A 104 23.62 8.45 17.93
C VAL A 104 23.27 7.59 16.72
N ILE A 105 24.24 7.36 15.81
CA ILE A 105 23.98 6.60 14.58
C ILE A 105 23.58 5.16 14.88
N LYS A 106 24.15 4.52 15.92
CA LYS A 106 23.73 3.18 16.35
C LYS A 106 22.29 3.17 16.83
N GLY A 107 21.87 4.21 17.56
CA GLY A 107 20.47 4.38 17.95
C GLY A 107 19.54 4.53 16.74
N TRP A 108 19.97 5.27 15.71
CA TRP A 108 19.19 5.44 14.49
C TRP A 108 19.13 4.17 13.64
N ILE A 109 20.24 3.41 13.56
CA ILE A 109 20.27 2.08 12.93
C ILE A 109 19.27 1.16 13.61
N ASP A 110 18.95 1.33 14.88
CA ASP A 110 17.94 0.52 15.57
C ASP A 110 16.53 1.13 15.57
N SER A 111 16.34 2.30 14.98
CA SER A 111 15.05 2.99 14.90
C SER A 111 14.15 2.38 13.82
N VAL A 112 12.84 2.56 13.99
CA VAL A 112 11.82 2.11 13.03
C VAL A 112 10.78 3.21 12.83
N TYR A 113 10.26 3.34 11.61
CA TYR A 113 9.04 4.12 11.39
C TYR A 113 7.85 3.24 11.78
N SER A 114 7.09 3.67 12.78
CA SER A 114 5.99 2.88 13.36
C SER A 114 4.78 3.77 13.64
N PHE A 115 3.72 3.16 14.15
CA PHE A 115 2.50 3.85 14.54
C PHE A 115 2.41 3.94 16.05
N PHE A 116 2.06 5.12 16.54
CA PHE A 116 2.04 5.45 17.95
C PHE A 116 0.72 6.09 18.36
N GLU A 117 0.28 5.79 19.57
CA GLU A 117 -0.74 6.55 20.27
C GLU A 117 -0.09 7.66 21.09
N VAL A 118 -0.59 8.89 20.93
CA VAL A 118 -0.10 10.05 21.67
C VAL A 118 -0.70 10.06 23.08
N GLY A 119 0.16 10.13 24.10
CA GLY A 119 -0.18 10.22 25.50
C GLY A 119 -0.29 11.67 25.99
N GLU A 120 0.52 12.01 27.00
CA GLU A 120 0.61 13.36 27.54
C GLU A 120 1.28 14.31 26.53
N VAL A 121 0.74 15.51 26.39
CA VAL A 121 1.32 16.56 25.52
C VAL A 121 1.47 17.85 26.31
N VAL A 122 2.69 18.38 26.35
CA VAL A 122 2.98 19.73 26.85
C VAL A 122 3.34 20.61 25.65
N PRO A 123 2.44 21.51 25.22
CA PRO A 123 2.63 22.28 24.00
C PRO A 123 3.91 23.10 23.99
N GLY A 124 4.76 22.87 22.99
CA GLY A 124 6.05 23.54 22.83
C GLY A 124 7.21 22.87 23.57
N GLU A 125 6.97 21.78 24.31
CA GLU A 125 7.99 21.08 25.09
C GLU A 125 8.14 19.61 24.69
N TYR A 126 7.14 18.78 24.95
CA TYR A 126 7.21 17.34 24.67
C TYR A 126 5.85 16.71 24.39
N CYS A 127 5.88 15.53 23.78
CA CYS A 127 4.77 14.58 23.78
C CYS A 127 5.27 13.17 24.13
N ASP A 128 4.47 12.46 24.91
CA ASP A 128 4.67 11.04 25.16
C ASP A 128 3.97 10.24 24.06
N ILE A 129 4.62 9.21 23.55
CA ILE A 129 4.09 8.36 22.48
C ILE A 129 4.30 6.89 22.84
N ARG A 130 3.32 6.04 22.50
CA ARG A 130 3.35 4.59 22.74
C ARG A 130 3.15 3.83 21.45
N ASP A 131 4.10 2.99 21.10
CA ASP A 131 4.08 2.18 19.89
C ASP A 131 2.95 1.15 19.94
N LEU A 132 2.15 1.09 18.87
CA LEU A 132 1.00 0.20 18.77
C LEU A 132 1.41 -1.27 18.62
N PHE A 133 2.55 -1.57 18.00
CA PHE A 133 2.99 -2.91 17.61
C PHE A 133 4.04 -3.51 18.55
N LEU A 134 5.04 -2.71 18.90
CA LEU A 134 6.21 -3.06 19.71
C LEU A 134 6.03 -2.69 21.19
N GLN A 135 5.00 -1.91 21.53
CA GLN A 135 4.70 -1.48 22.91
C GLN A 135 5.85 -0.73 23.60
N THR A 136 6.74 -0.11 22.81
CA THR A 136 7.77 0.81 23.29
C THR A 136 7.17 2.18 23.56
N GLU A 137 7.72 2.91 24.53
CA GLU A 137 7.24 4.24 24.92
C GLU A 137 8.40 5.23 24.83
N PHE A 138 8.11 6.42 24.30
CA PHE A 138 9.10 7.49 24.14
C PHE A 138 8.52 8.82 24.63
N ARG A 139 9.38 9.65 25.23
CA ARG A 139 9.12 11.06 25.43
C ARG A 139 9.86 11.86 24.37
N VAL A 140 9.13 12.36 23.38
CA VAL A 140 9.69 13.07 22.24
C VAL A 140 9.68 14.57 22.51
N ARG A 141 10.84 15.21 22.38
CA ARG A 141 11.04 16.65 22.60
C ARG A 141 10.96 17.39 21.28
N ASP A 142 9.76 17.64 20.79
CA ASP A 142 9.54 18.42 19.58
C ASP A 142 8.60 19.59 19.83
N SER A 143 9.15 20.81 19.77
CA SER A 143 8.42 22.05 20.05
C SER A 143 7.35 22.41 19.01
N SER A 144 7.47 21.89 17.79
CA SER A 144 6.54 22.18 16.69
C SER A 144 5.38 21.18 16.68
N SER A 145 5.69 19.91 16.87
CA SER A 145 4.76 18.79 16.85
C SER A 145 3.89 18.78 18.11
N SER A 146 4.47 19.03 19.29
CA SER A 146 3.72 19.14 20.56
C SER A 146 2.68 20.26 20.59
N LYS A 147 2.77 21.27 19.71
CA LYS A 147 1.75 22.33 19.60
C LYS A 147 0.52 21.91 18.79
N LYS A 148 0.64 20.86 17.97
CA LYS A 148 -0.40 20.40 17.04
C LYS A 148 -1.05 19.11 17.50
N LEU A 149 -0.27 18.20 18.08
CA LEU A 149 -0.72 16.90 18.56
C LEU A 149 -1.60 17.03 19.80
N ARG A 150 -2.53 16.09 19.94
CA ARG A 150 -3.41 15.96 21.10
C ARG A 150 -3.31 14.55 21.66
N SER A 151 -3.68 14.43 22.94
CA SER A 151 -3.80 13.12 23.57
C SER A 151 -4.80 12.25 22.82
N SER A 152 -4.48 10.96 22.69
CA SER A 152 -5.20 9.94 21.92
C SER A 152 -5.16 10.09 20.39
N ASP A 153 -4.38 11.03 19.85
CA ASP A 153 -4.08 11.03 18.41
C ASP A 153 -3.27 9.78 18.03
N ILE A 154 -3.47 9.27 16.82
CA ILE A 154 -2.64 8.21 16.25
C ILE A 154 -1.69 8.85 15.25
N ILE A 155 -0.41 8.54 15.35
CA ILE A 155 0.61 9.08 14.46
C ILE A 155 1.49 7.99 13.87
N GLY A 156 1.85 8.13 12.60
CA GLY A 156 2.99 7.43 12.00
C GLY A 156 4.22 8.33 12.08
N ALA A 157 5.30 7.85 12.69
CA ALA A 157 6.52 8.62 12.86
C ALA A 157 7.75 7.72 13.11
N ARG A 158 8.95 8.31 13.07
CA ARG A 158 10.19 7.65 13.50
C ARG A 158 10.83 8.43 14.66
N PRO A 159 10.87 7.86 15.87
CA PRO A 159 11.64 8.41 16.98
C PRO A 159 13.15 8.15 16.77
N LEU A 160 13.96 9.20 16.88
CA LEU A 160 15.41 9.18 16.75
C LEU A 160 16.05 9.66 18.06
N ASN A 161 16.94 8.84 18.61
CA ASN A 161 17.66 9.18 19.84
C ASN A 161 18.83 10.12 19.55
N ALA A 162 19.04 11.07 20.47
CA ALA A 162 20.18 11.96 20.52
C ALA A 162 20.61 12.08 21.98
N GLY A 163 21.45 11.15 22.45
CA GLY A 163 21.75 11.04 23.89
C GLY A 163 20.50 10.66 24.68
N ASP A 164 20.15 11.45 25.69
CA ASP A 164 18.94 11.25 26.52
C ASP A 164 17.68 11.87 25.90
N ASN A 165 17.83 12.68 24.84
CA ASN A 165 16.71 13.26 24.12
C ASN A 165 16.25 12.36 22.97
N VAL A 166 14.96 12.43 22.66
CA VAL A 166 14.34 11.78 21.49
C VAL A 166 13.65 12.83 20.65
N TYR A 167 13.88 12.80 19.35
CA TYR A 167 13.29 13.70 18.36
C TYR A 167 12.54 12.90 17.30
N PHE A 168 11.64 13.54 16.56
CA PHE A 168 11.10 12.93 15.35
C PHE A 168 12.12 13.06 14.21
N SER A 169 12.08 12.12 13.26
CA SER A 169 12.90 12.19 12.05
C SER A 169 12.55 13.38 11.13
N GLY A 170 11.45 14.10 11.41
CA GLY A 170 10.98 15.24 10.63
C GLY A 170 9.64 15.00 9.95
N ILE A 171 9.23 13.73 9.82
CA ILE A 171 7.95 13.33 9.23
C ILE A 171 7.02 12.78 10.29
N ILE A 172 5.81 13.33 10.32
CA ILE A 172 4.72 12.88 11.18
C ILE A 172 3.46 12.81 10.33
N SER A 173 2.90 11.62 10.23
CA SER A 173 1.59 11.39 9.62
C SER A 173 0.56 11.30 10.73
N ALA A 174 -0.44 12.18 10.76
CA ALA A 174 -1.49 12.15 11.77
C ALA A 174 -2.75 11.44 11.24
N TYR A 175 -3.28 10.52 12.04
CA TYR A 175 -4.46 9.72 11.72
C TYR A 175 -5.56 9.93 12.78
N PRO A 176 -6.84 9.90 12.39
CA PRO A 176 -7.93 9.91 13.35
C PRO A 176 -7.84 8.74 14.34
N ALA A 177 -8.24 8.94 15.60
CA ALA A 177 -8.19 7.90 16.63
C ALA A 177 -8.91 6.59 16.24
N ALA A 178 -9.95 6.67 15.41
CA ALA A 178 -10.68 5.52 14.88
C ALA A 178 -9.80 4.57 14.03
N PHE A 179 -8.69 5.05 13.47
CA PHE A 179 -7.79 4.25 12.65
C PHE A 179 -6.96 3.26 13.47
N LYS A 180 -6.88 3.41 14.80
CA LYS A 180 -6.08 2.54 15.67
C LYS A 180 -6.36 1.05 15.42
N ASN A 181 -7.62 0.65 15.41
CA ASN A 181 -7.98 -0.76 15.22
C ASN A 181 -7.71 -1.22 13.77
N ILE A 182 -7.95 -0.36 12.79
CA ILE A 182 -7.68 -0.65 11.37
C ILE A 182 -6.18 -0.89 11.16
N ILE A 183 -5.34 -0.05 11.77
CA ILE A 183 -3.87 -0.15 11.74
C ILE A 183 -3.40 -1.45 12.39
N LEU A 184 -3.96 -1.81 13.55
CA LEU A 184 -3.63 -3.06 14.25
C LEU A 184 -4.05 -4.29 13.45
N GLU A 185 -5.27 -4.31 12.92
CA GLU A 185 -5.80 -5.42 12.12
C GLU A 185 -4.99 -5.63 10.84
N TYR A 186 -4.66 -4.55 10.13
CA TYR A 186 -3.81 -4.60 8.94
C TYR A 186 -2.39 -5.07 9.27
N PHE A 187 -1.81 -4.57 10.36
CA PHE A 187 -0.50 -5.04 10.81
C PHE A 187 -0.51 -6.54 11.10
N ASP A 188 -1.49 -7.02 11.87
CA ASP A 188 -1.59 -8.43 12.25
C ASP A 188 -1.79 -9.33 11.02
N SER A 189 -2.58 -8.90 10.03
CA SER A 189 -2.77 -9.66 8.78
C SER A 189 -1.49 -9.76 7.96
N GLU A 190 -0.80 -8.64 7.76
CA GLU A 190 0.44 -8.61 6.98
C GLU A 190 1.60 -9.32 7.70
N PHE A 191 1.69 -9.18 9.02
CA PHE A 191 2.70 -9.87 9.82
C PHE A 191 2.50 -11.39 9.80
N GLU A 192 1.25 -11.87 9.83
CA GLU A 192 0.97 -13.31 9.68
C GLU A 192 1.37 -13.85 8.30
N LEU A 193 1.19 -13.06 7.23
CA LEU A 193 1.69 -13.42 5.89
C LEU A 193 3.22 -13.43 5.86
N TYR A 194 3.87 -12.43 6.45
CA TYR A 194 5.33 -12.35 6.58
C TYR A 194 5.87 -13.57 7.34
N ARG A 195 5.27 -13.92 8.48
CA ARG A 195 5.62 -15.10 9.29
C ARG A 195 5.51 -16.41 8.50
N LYS A 196 4.45 -16.58 7.70
CA LYS A 196 4.30 -17.76 6.83
C LYS A 196 5.42 -17.88 5.79
N SER A 197 5.96 -16.75 5.33
CA SER A 197 7.04 -16.73 4.33
C SER A 197 8.44 -16.95 4.94
N ARG A 198 8.68 -16.48 6.18
CA ARG A 198 9.99 -16.49 6.86
C ARG A 198 10.14 -17.59 7.93
N GLY A 199 9.04 -18.19 8.38
CA GLY A 199 9.00 -19.19 9.46
C GLY A 199 8.70 -18.59 10.84
N ASP A 200 8.53 -19.45 11.85
CA ASP A 200 8.06 -19.08 13.21
C ASP A 200 9.00 -18.17 14.02
N GLY A 201 10.18 -17.83 13.50
CA GLY A 201 11.13 -16.90 14.13
C GLY A 201 11.06 -15.46 13.62
N ALA A 202 10.05 -15.12 12.81
CA ALA A 202 9.89 -13.78 12.24
C ALA A 202 9.70 -12.72 13.33
N ASP A 203 10.54 -11.68 13.31
CA ASP A 203 10.50 -10.60 14.30
C ASP A 203 9.65 -9.42 13.81
N LYS A 204 8.86 -8.83 14.72
CA LYS A 204 7.98 -7.70 14.40
C LYS A 204 8.77 -6.46 13.99
N LYS A 205 9.90 -6.20 14.65
CA LYS A 205 10.75 -5.03 14.34
C LYS A 205 11.35 -5.21 12.95
N GLU A 206 11.83 -6.41 12.61
CA GLU A 206 12.32 -6.72 11.26
C GLU A 206 11.24 -6.55 10.19
N PHE A 207 10.02 -7.05 10.44
CA PHE A 207 8.87 -6.82 9.55
C PHE A 207 8.59 -5.33 9.32
N ILE A 208 8.56 -4.52 10.38
CA ILE A 208 8.32 -3.06 10.27
C ILE A 208 9.41 -2.40 9.44
N ARG A 209 10.67 -2.83 9.57
CA ARG A 209 11.77 -2.24 8.78
C ARG A 209 11.74 -2.65 7.32
N ASP A 210 11.31 -3.88 7.03
CA ASP A 210 11.26 -4.37 5.67
C ASP A 210 10.01 -3.86 4.92
N LEU A 211 8.86 -3.80 5.59
CA LEU A 211 7.54 -3.60 4.96
C LEU A 211 6.65 -2.55 5.66
N GLY A 212 7.10 -1.92 6.75
CA GLY A 212 6.28 -0.96 7.52
C GLY A 212 5.85 0.28 6.72
N PHE A 213 6.57 0.63 5.65
CA PHE A 213 6.17 1.68 4.72
C PHE A 213 4.84 1.36 4.00
N GLN A 214 4.54 0.08 3.75
CA GLN A 214 3.30 -0.34 3.10
C GLN A 214 2.08 -0.03 3.96
N ILE A 215 2.21 -0.17 5.28
CA ILE A 215 1.16 0.20 6.23
C ILE A 215 0.86 1.70 6.11
N SER A 216 1.89 2.53 6.04
CA SER A 216 1.73 3.98 5.88
C SER A 216 1.04 4.35 4.57
N ASN A 217 1.45 3.74 3.46
CA ASN A 217 0.84 3.98 2.15
C ASN A 217 -0.63 3.55 2.13
N TYR A 218 -0.95 2.38 2.67
CA TYR A 218 -2.32 1.89 2.74
C TYR A 218 -3.21 2.79 3.61
N MET A 219 -2.70 3.28 4.75
CA MET A 219 -3.46 4.18 5.63
C MET A 219 -3.66 5.57 5.01
N ASP A 220 -2.66 6.08 4.29
CA ASP A 220 -2.77 7.34 3.56
C ASP A 220 -3.80 7.22 2.42
N GLU A 221 -3.81 6.09 1.70
CA GLU A 221 -4.78 5.81 0.65
C GLU A 221 -6.19 5.69 1.23
N LEU A 222 -6.37 4.95 2.33
CA LEU A 222 -7.64 4.82 3.01
C LEU A 222 -8.16 6.17 3.54
N ALA A 223 -7.28 7.05 4.01
CA ALA A 223 -7.64 8.37 4.48
C ALA A 223 -8.05 9.33 3.33
N ARG A 224 -7.43 9.20 2.16
CA ARG A 224 -7.74 10.00 0.96
C ARG A 224 -8.98 9.47 0.23
N ASN A 225 -9.12 8.15 0.17
CA ASN A 225 -10.16 7.40 -0.53
C ASN A 225 -10.87 6.45 0.47
N PRO A 226 -11.80 6.97 1.29
CA PRO A 226 -12.51 6.15 2.26
C PRO A 226 -13.40 5.12 1.56
N HIS A 227 -13.15 3.84 1.84
CA HIS A 227 -13.97 2.73 1.36
C HIS A 227 -15.21 2.58 2.27
N PHE A 228 -16.40 2.68 1.69
CA PHE A 228 -17.66 2.52 2.42
C PHE A 228 -18.11 1.07 2.32
N ILE A 229 -18.42 0.46 3.45
CA ILE A 229 -18.97 -0.90 3.54
C ILE A 229 -20.43 -0.87 3.98
N THR A 230 -21.23 -1.82 3.49
CA THR A 230 -22.60 -2.05 3.95
C THR A 230 -22.61 -2.54 5.42
N PRO A 231 -23.74 -2.48 6.13
CA PRO A 231 -23.89 -3.10 7.46
C PRO A 231 -23.55 -4.61 7.51
N GLU A 232 -23.62 -5.26 6.35
CA GLU A 232 -23.28 -6.65 6.10
C GLU A 232 -21.76 -6.88 5.86
N GLY A 233 -20.97 -5.81 5.73
CA GLY A 233 -19.51 -5.85 5.57
C GLY A 233 -19.04 -5.97 4.11
N GLU A 234 -19.92 -5.72 3.14
CA GLU A 234 -19.63 -5.79 1.70
C GLU A 234 -19.35 -4.38 1.15
N ASP A 235 -18.64 -4.27 0.02
CA ASP A 235 -18.39 -2.96 -0.61
C ASP A 235 -19.70 -2.26 -1.00
N LEU A 236 -19.87 -1.01 -0.57
CA LEU A 236 -21.07 -0.22 -0.84
C LEU A 236 -21.05 0.30 -2.29
N VAL A 237 -21.78 -0.38 -3.17
CA VAL A 237 -21.91 -0.03 -4.59
C VAL A 237 -23.37 -0.04 -5.02
N LEU A 238 -23.81 0.93 -5.83
CA LEU A 238 -25.12 0.88 -6.47
C LEU A 238 -25.07 -0.14 -7.61
N ALA A 239 -25.52 -1.36 -7.36
CA ALA A 239 -25.55 -2.45 -8.31
C ALA A 239 -26.96 -2.60 -8.89
N LEU A 240 -27.07 -2.64 -10.21
CA LEU A 240 -28.31 -2.67 -10.98
C LEU A 240 -28.25 -3.82 -12.00
N ALA A 241 -29.24 -4.69 -12.02
CA ALA A 241 -29.47 -5.66 -13.10
C ALA A 241 -30.71 -5.26 -13.89
N VAL A 242 -30.60 -5.27 -15.21
CA VAL A 242 -31.65 -4.86 -16.14
C VAL A 242 -32.13 -6.06 -16.94
N TYR A 243 -33.44 -6.23 -16.98
CA TYR A 243 -34.12 -7.30 -17.70
C TYR A 243 -35.17 -6.73 -18.65
N GLY A 244 -35.32 -7.37 -19.81
CA GLY A 244 -36.46 -7.17 -20.70
C GLY A 244 -37.62 -8.09 -20.28
N VAL A 245 -38.83 -7.55 -20.21
CA VAL A 245 -40.06 -8.24 -19.80
C VAL A 245 -40.86 -8.67 -21.02
N LYS A 246 -41.22 -9.95 -21.11
CA LYS A 246 -42.05 -10.47 -22.23
C LYS A 246 -43.55 -10.40 -21.96
N ASP A 247 -43.95 -10.59 -20.71
CA ASP A 247 -45.34 -10.64 -20.28
C ASP A 247 -45.46 -9.98 -18.89
N ARG A 248 -45.77 -8.69 -18.88
CA ARG A 248 -45.83 -7.88 -17.66
C ARG A 248 -46.85 -8.41 -16.66
N VAL A 249 -48.04 -8.80 -17.14
CA VAL A 249 -49.13 -9.23 -16.26
C VAL A 249 -48.71 -10.46 -15.47
N LYS A 250 -48.18 -11.49 -16.16
CA LYS A 250 -47.68 -12.69 -15.46
C LYS A 250 -46.48 -12.41 -14.57
N THR A 251 -45.61 -11.50 -14.99
CA THR A 251 -44.44 -11.09 -14.21
C THR A 251 -44.87 -10.52 -12.86
N LEU A 252 -45.83 -9.59 -12.86
CA LEU A 252 -46.37 -9.00 -11.63
C LEU A 252 -47.11 -10.02 -10.76
N GLU A 253 -47.93 -10.89 -11.36
CA GLU A 253 -48.65 -11.95 -10.63
C GLU A 253 -47.73 -12.94 -9.90
N ILE A 254 -46.51 -13.14 -10.41
CA ILE A 254 -45.50 -13.99 -9.77
C ILE A 254 -44.77 -13.19 -8.68
N LEU A 255 -44.31 -11.97 -8.99
CA LEU A 255 -43.58 -11.13 -8.03
C LEU A 255 -44.41 -10.85 -6.76
N GLU A 256 -45.71 -10.62 -6.89
CA GLU A 256 -46.63 -10.41 -5.75
C GLU A 256 -46.76 -11.63 -4.83
N LYS A 257 -46.37 -12.83 -5.29
CA LYS A 257 -46.44 -14.08 -4.51
C LYS A 257 -45.11 -14.47 -3.86
N ILE A 258 -44.04 -13.73 -4.12
CA ILE A 258 -42.73 -14.01 -3.53
C ILE A 258 -42.69 -13.43 -2.11
N ASP A 259 -42.55 -14.29 -1.10
CA ASP A 259 -42.58 -13.91 0.32
C ASP A 259 -41.52 -12.86 0.70
N SER A 260 -40.38 -12.86 0.01
CA SER A 260 -39.29 -11.89 0.23
C SER A 260 -39.53 -10.54 -0.44
N LEU A 261 -40.60 -10.39 -1.23
CA LEU A 261 -40.96 -9.13 -1.90
C LEU A 261 -42.12 -8.44 -1.17
N LYS A 262 -42.00 -7.12 -1.01
CA LYS A 262 -43.07 -6.26 -0.52
C LYS A 262 -43.30 -5.12 -1.48
N GLN A 263 -44.52 -5.01 -2.00
CA GLN A 263 -44.86 -3.92 -2.90
C GLN A 263 -44.92 -2.59 -2.13
N MET A 264 -44.30 -1.56 -2.70
CA MET A 264 -44.24 -0.20 -2.17
C MET A 264 -45.09 0.79 -2.98
N SER A 265 -45.25 0.56 -4.28
CA SER A 265 -46.07 1.38 -5.18
C SER A 265 -47.56 1.10 -5.05
N GLY A 266 -48.42 2.06 -5.40
CA GLY A 266 -49.86 1.81 -5.55
C GLY A 266 -50.18 0.75 -6.64
N PRO A 267 -51.29 -0.01 -6.51
CA PRO A 267 -51.66 -1.08 -7.44
C PRO A 267 -52.06 -0.59 -8.84
N ASP A 268 -52.22 0.72 -9.04
CA ASP A 268 -52.60 1.35 -10.31
C ASP A 268 -51.48 2.22 -10.93
N GLU A 269 -50.29 2.25 -10.33
CA GLU A 269 -49.16 3.02 -10.87
C GLU A 269 -48.64 2.44 -12.20
N GLU A 270 -47.95 3.22 -13.00
CA GLU A 270 -47.40 2.74 -14.28
C GLU A 270 -46.17 1.84 -14.03
N ILE A 271 -45.33 2.24 -13.08
CA ILE A 271 -44.18 1.48 -12.59
C ILE A 271 -44.56 0.78 -11.28
N ARG A 272 -44.30 -0.53 -11.18
CA ARG A 272 -44.49 -1.31 -9.95
C ARG A 272 -43.16 -1.39 -9.21
N VAL A 273 -43.16 -1.05 -7.92
CA VAL A 273 -41.96 -1.05 -7.08
C VAL A 273 -42.13 -2.04 -5.95
N PHE A 274 -41.15 -2.93 -5.78
CA PHE A 274 -41.05 -3.89 -4.68
C PHE A 274 -39.74 -3.66 -3.91
N THR A 275 -39.75 -3.84 -2.60
CA THR A 275 -38.52 -4.06 -1.82
C THR A 275 -38.25 -5.55 -1.73
N ILE A 276 -36.98 -5.95 -1.84
CA ILE A 276 -36.54 -7.33 -1.62
C ILE A 276 -35.75 -7.47 -0.32
N ASP A 277 -36.07 -8.50 0.45
CA ASP A 277 -35.32 -8.95 1.62
C ASP A 277 -34.52 -10.22 1.28
N ILE A 278 -33.20 -10.12 1.38
CA ILE A 278 -32.27 -11.19 0.98
C ILE A 278 -31.59 -11.82 2.22
N GLY A 279 -32.13 -11.57 3.43
CA GLY A 279 -31.70 -12.22 4.67
C GLY A 279 -30.40 -11.65 5.26
N GLY A 280 -30.31 -10.32 5.37
CA GLY A 280 -29.19 -9.58 5.96
C GLY A 280 -29.45 -9.07 7.39
N ARG A 281 -28.55 -8.21 7.90
CA ARG A 281 -28.76 -7.48 9.17
C ARG A 281 -29.79 -6.35 9.00
N SER A 282 -30.04 -5.93 7.77
CA SER A 282 -31.07 -4.97 7.36
C SER A 282 -32.29 -5.69 6.77
N ASN A 283 -33.49 -5.17 7.06
CA ASN A 283 -34.77 -5.70 6.55
C ASN A 283 -35.11 -5.23 5.11
N ILE A 284 -34.18 -4.54 4.43
CA ILE A 284 -34.33 -4.02 3.06
C ILE A 284 -32.98 -4.17 2.38
N SER A 285 -32.86 -5.12 1.44
CA SER A 285 -31.61 -5.44 0.75
C SER A 285 -31.56 -4.90 -0.69
N GLY A 286 -32.70 -4.46 -1.23
CA GLY A 286 -32.78 -3.84 -2.55
C GLY A 286 -34.19 -3.47 -2.98
N THR A 287 -34.31 -2.95 -4.20
CA THR A 287 -35.58 -2.62 -4.86
C THR A 287 -35.69 -3.30 -6.21
N ILE A 288 -36.91 -3.63 -6.61
CA ILE A 288 -37.26 -4.13 -7.93
C ILE A 288 -38.29 -3.19 -8.52
N GLU A 289 -38.01 -2.65 -9.70
CA GLU A 289 -38.92 -1.78 -10.45
C GLU A 289 -39.34 -2.49 -11.73
N VAL A 290 -40.62 -2.48 -12.05
CA VAL A 290 -41.18 -3.12 -13.24
C VAL A 290 -42.06 -2.14 -14.00
N ASP A 291 -41.68 -1.83 -15.24
CA ASP A 291 -42.49 -1.10 -16.20
C ASP A 291 -43.07 -2.04 -17.28
N ASP A 292 -43.56 -1.50 -18.39
CA ASP A 292 -44.17 -2.27 -19.50
C ASP A 292 -43.22 -3.23 -20.23
N GLU A 293 -41.94 -2.86 -20.36
CA GLU A 293 -40.96 -3.61 -21.16
C GLU A 293 -39.73 -4.04 -20.36
N ARG A 294 -39.59 -3.55 -19.13
CA ARG A 294 -38.34 -3.62 -18.37
C ARG A 294 -38.56 -3.90 -16.89
N LEU A 295 -37.65 -4.70 -16.34
CA LEU A 295 -37.52 -4.97 -14.91
C LEU A 295 -36.11 -4.63 -14.47
N ASP A 296 -35.99 -3.81 -13.43
CA ASP A 296 -34.74 -3.35 -12.85
C ASP A 296 -34.61 -3.85 -11.42
N ILE A 297 -33.51 -4.53 -11.09
CA ILE A 297 -33.17 -4.93 -9.72
C ILE A 297 -32.02 -4.05 -9.25
N ALA A 298 -32.23 -3.25 -8.21
CA ALA A 298 -31.21 -2.38 -7.62
C ALA A 298 -30.87 -2.81 -6.19
N THR A 299 -29.57 -2.89 -5.87
CA THR A 299 -29.05 -3.22 -4.54
C THR A 299 -27.81 -2.37 -4.22
N TYR A 300 -27.31 -2.45 -2.99
CA TYR A 300 -26.15 -1.70 -2.52
C TYR A 300 -24.86 -2.54 -2.45
N SER A 301 -24.84 -3.70 -3.11
CA SER A 301 -23.72 -4.63 -3.17
C SER A 301 -23.82 -5.55 -4.40
N LEU A 302 -22.69 -5.94 -4.98
CA LEU A 302 -22.66 -6.95 -6.05
C LEU A 302 -23.14 -8.32 -5.57
N GLU A 303 -22.79 -8.70 -4.34
CA GLU A 303 -23.18 -10.00 -3.79
C GLU A 303 -24.69 -10.06 -3.49
N MET A 304 -25.25 -8.97 -2.97
CA MET A 304 -26.70 -8.82 -2.82
C MET A 304 -27.41 -8.85 -4.18
N LEU A 305 -26.83 -8.22 -5.21
CA LEU A 305 -27.39 -8.26 -6.56
C LEU A 305 -27.46 -9.70 -7.07
N GLU A 306 -26.37 -10.46 -6.97
CA GLU A 306 -26.34 -11.87 -7.43
C GLU A 306 -27.36 -12.74 -6.69
N ARG A 307 -27.51 -12.54 -5.38
CA ARG A 307 -28.54 -13.26 -4.61
C ARG A 307 -29.95 -12.85 -5.03
N ALA A 308 -30.21 -11.56 -5.27
CA ALA A 308 -31.49 -11.07 -5.78
C ALA A 308 -31.80 -11.65 -7.17
N LYS A 309 -30.82 -11.62 -8.09
CA LYS A 309 -30.94 -12.21 -9.44
C LYS A 309 -31.28 -13.70 -9.35
N SER A 310 -30.60 -14.45 -8.48
CA SER A 310 -30.88 -15.88 -8.30
C SER A 310 -32.31 -16.18 -7.86
N ILE A 311 -32.90 -15.35 -7.00
CA ILE A 311 -34.31 -15.47 -6.59
C ILE A 311 -35.24 -15.15 -7.77
N ILE A 312 -35.01 -14.02 -8.44
CA ILE A 312 -35.93 -13.49 -9.45
C ILE A 312 -35.87 -14.28 -10.77
N GLU A 313 -34.68 -14.66 -11.22
CA GLU A 313 -34.49 -15.47 -12.45
C GLU A 313 -35.09 -16.87 -12.32
N LYS A 314 -35.04 -17.44 -11.10
CA LYS A 314 -35.64 -18.74 -10.82
C LYS A 314 -37.17 -18.71 -10.89
N GLU A 315 -37.79 -17.67 -10.33
CA GLU A 315 -39.26 -17.57 -10.28
C GLU A 315 -39.86 -17.04 -11.61
N LEU A 316 -39.10 -16.24 -12.38
CA LEU A 316 -39.52 -15.65 -13.65
C LEU A 316 -38.92 -16.33 -14.90
N GLU A 317 -38.54 -17.61 -14.78
CA GLU A 317 -37.91 -18.35 -15.87
C GLU A 317 -38.74 -18.26 -17.17
N GLY A 318 -38.11 -17.80 -18.24
CA GLY A 318 -38.74 -17.65 -19.56
C GLY A 318 -39.57 -16.39 -19.76
N LEU A 319 -39.92 -15.63 -18.71
CA LEU A 319 -40.69 -14.38 -18.77
C LEU A 319 -39.82 -13.13 -18.87
N ILE A 320 -38.59 -13.20 -18.36
CA ILE A 320 -37.61 -12.12 -18.43
C ILE A 320 -36.38 -12.54 -19.24
N VAL A 321 -35.66 -11.57 -19.79
CA VAL A 321 -34.39 -11.76 -20.50
C VAL A 321 -33.38 -10.78 -19.94
N HIS A 322 -32.27 -11.29 -19.42
CA HIS A 322 -31.17 -10.44 -18.94
C HIS A 322 -30.63 -9.58 -20.07
N VAL A 323 -30.49 -8.28 -19.82
CA VAL A 323 -29.98 -7.29 -20.79
C VAL A 323 -28.59 -6.84 -20.41
N GLU A 324 -28.42 -6.32 -19.18
CA GLU A 324 -27.15 -5.81 -18.71
C GLU A 324 -27.09 -5.72 -17.18
N ASP A 325 -25.88 -5.81 -16.63
CA ASP A 325 -25.59 -5.44 -15.25
C ASP A 325 -24.75 -4.15 -15.23
N LYS A 326 -25.09 -3.25 -14.32
CA LYS A 326 -24.36 -2.00 -14.06
C LYS A 326 -24.02 -1.95 -12.58
N ALA A 327 -22.79 -1.56 -12.26
CA ALA A 327 -22.42 -1.24 -10.89
C ALA A 327 -21.77 0.14 -10.85
N LYS A 328 -22.12 0.92 -9.85
CA LYS A 328 -21.62 2.27 -9.64
C LYS A 328 -21.23 2.44 -8.17
N GLY A 329 -19.94 2.41 -7.86
CA GLY A 329 -19.44 2.70 -6.51
C GLY A 329 -19.72 4.14 -6.08
N MET A 330 -19.71 4.43 -4.77
CA MET A 330 -19.85 5.81 -4.27
C MET A 330 -18.73 6.75 -4.79
N GLU A 331 -17.57 6.19 -5.16
CA GLU A 331 -16.46 6.88 -5.84
C GLU A 331 -16.92 7.68 -7.08
N SER A 332 -17.95 7.19 -7.76
CA SER A 332 -18.52 7.81 -8.95
C SER A 332 -19.35 9.09 -8.71
N TYR A 333 -19.65 9.43 -7.45
CA TYR A 333 -20.24 10.72 -7.07
C TYR A 333 -19.17 11.78 -6.84
N THR A 334 -18.01 11.40 -6.30
CA THR A 334 -16.79 12.21 -6.24
C THR A 334 -16.15 12.42 -7.62
N GLU A 335 -16.28 11.46 -8.55
CA GLU A 335 -15.80 11.55 -9.94
C GLU A 335 -16.36 12.71 -10.77
N ARG A 336 -17.50 13.33 -10.37
CA ARG A 336 -17.99 14.52 -11.09
C ARG A 336 -17.02 15.70 -11.01
N ASN A 337 -16.12 15.72 -10.02
CA ASN A 337 -15.01 16.67 -9.94
C ASN A 337 -13.70 16.16 -10.58
N GLN A 338 -13.63 14.89 -10.98
CA GLN A 338 -12.43 14.24 -11.53
C GLN A 338 -12.60 13.69 -12.96
N LYS A 339 -13.62 14.14 -13.70
CA LYS A 339 -13.85 13.80 -15.12
C LYS A 339 -12.72 14.23 -16.10
N ALA A 340 -11.52 14.52 -15.62
CA ALA A 340 -10.33 14.79 -16.41
C ALA A 340 -9.28 13.65 -16.45
N LYS A 341 -9.43 12.52 -15.72
CA LYS A 341 -8.46 11.41 -15.81
C LYS A 341 -9.12 10.06 -16.08
N THR A 342 -9.39 9.84 -17.36
CA THR A 342 -9.92 8.63 -18.00
C THR A 342 -9.06 7.37 -17.85
N LYS A 343 -9.76 6.21 -17.76
CA LYS A 343 -9.36 4.82 -18.08
C LYS A 343 -8.19 4.65 -19.09
N LEU A 344 -7.30 3.65 -18.89
CA LEU A 344 -7.10 2.49 -19.79
C LEU A 344 -5.89 1.61 -19.38
N ASN A 345 -5.99 0.30 -19.63
CA ASN A 345 -4.89 -0.62 -19.98
C ASN A 345 -3.80 0.08 -20.81
N ARG A 346 -2.67 0.50 -20.21
CA ARG A 346 -1.58 1.15 -20.93
C ARG A 346 -0.23 0.58 -20.55
N LEU A 347 0.54 0.29 -21.58
CA LEU A 347 1.94 -0.12 -21.50
C LEU A 347 2.80 1.10 -21.12
N PRO A 348 4.02 0.88 -20.55
CA PRO A 348 4.90 1.96 -20.14
C PRO A 348 5.19 2.97 -21.28
N PRO A 349 5.41 4.26 -20.98
CA PRO A 349 5.79 5.27 -21.96
C PRO A 349 7.07 4.89 -22.73
N GLY A 350 7.09 5.21 -24.02
CA GLY A 350 8.16 4.78 -24.93
C GLY A 350 8.08 3.31 -25.35
N VAL A 351 6.96 2.63 -25.04
CA VAL A 351 6.68 1.26 -25.47
C VAL A 351 5.29 1.20 -26.10
N LYS A 352 5.24 1.13 -27.43
CA LYS A 352 4.02 1.25 -28.24
C LYS A 352 3.16 -0.02 -28.23
N SER A 353 3.68 -1.14 -27.70
CA SER A 353 2.97 -2.43 -27.63
C SER A 353 3.60 -3.38 -26.61
N LYS A 354 2.85 -4.39 -26.12
CA LYS A 354 3.38 -5.47 -25.26
C LYS A 354 4.59 -6.17 -25.88
N LYS A 355 4.65 -6.21 -27.21
CA LYS A 355 5.77 -6.74 -27.99
C LYS A 355 7.04 -5.88 -27.91
N GLU A 356 6.90 -4.56 -27.78
CA GLU A 356 8.03 -3.65 -27.56
C GLU A 356 8.50 -3.66 -26.11
N LEU A 357 7.59 -3.89 -25.14
CA LEU A 357 7.93 -4.09 -23.73
C LEU A 357 8.78 -5.35 -23.56
N ASP A 358 8.29 -6.46 -24.12
CA ASP A 358 9.02 -7.72 -24.16
C ASP A 358 10.39 -7.55 -24.81
N LYS A 359 10.50 -6.76 -25.90
CA LYS A 359 11.78 -6.50 -26.57
C LYS A 359 12.75 -5.71 -25.71
N LYS A 360 12.29 -4.65 -25.01
CA LYS A 360 13.14 -3.86 -24.10
C LYS A 360 13.57 -4.67 -22.89
N LEU A 361 12.67 -5.48 -22.33
CA LEU A 361 13.00 -6.39 -21.23
C LEU A 361 13.93 -7.51 -21.69
N ASP A 362 13.78 -8.04 -22.91
CA ASP A 362 14.74 -8.97 -23.52
C ASP A 362 16.12 -8.31 -23.68
N GLU A 363 16.22 -7.03 -24.04
CA GLU A 363 17.49 -6.28 -24.14
C GLU A 363 18.12 -6.00 -22.75
N TYR A 364 17.30 -5.61 -21.78
CA TYR A 364 17.72 -5.40 -20.39
C TYR A 364 18.25 -6.69 -19.76
N TYR A 365 17.49 -7.79 -19.84
CA TYR A 365 17.91 -9.06 -19.27
C TYR A 365 19.13 -9.64 -19.99
N LYS A 366 19.31 -9.36 -21.29
CA LYS A 366 20.57 -9.68 -21.98
C LYS A 366 21.77 -8.97 -21.38
N GLY A 367 21.64 -7.70 -21.00
CA GLY A 367 22.69 -6.96 -20.29
C GLY A 367 22.89 -7.46 -18.86
N TRP A 368 21.80 -7.73 -18.14
CA TRP A 368 21.81 -8.26 -16.77
C TRP A 368 22.55 -9.61 -16.68
N LEU A 369 22.45 -10.45 -17.72
CA LEU A 369 23.15 -11.74 -17.78
C LEU A 369 24.68 -11.63 -17.73
N ASP A 370 25.22 -10.46 -18.11
CA ASP A 370 26.65 -10.16 -18.16
C ASP A 370 27.08 -9.17 -17.05
N LEU A 371 26.17 -8.82 -16.12
CA LEU A 371 26.44 -7.96 -14.97
C LEU A 371 26.88 -8.80 -13.75
N PRO A 372 28.03 -8.52 -13.12
CA PRO A 372 28.46 -9.20 -11.90
C PRO A 372 27.46 -8.96 -10.75
N LEU A 373 26.98 -10.03 -10.11
CA LEU A 373 26.01 -9.94 -9.02
C LEU A 373 26.63 -10.42 -7.70
N ALA A 374 26.50 -9.62 -6.65
CA ALA A 374 26.97 -9.99 -5.31
C ALA A 374 26.27 -11.25 -4.76
N ALA A 375 24.97 -11.44 -5.08
CA ALA A 375 24.21 -12.65 -4.77
C ALA A 375 24.80 -13.93 -5.41
N LEU A 376 25.72 -13.77 -6.37
CA LEU A 376 26.46 -14.83 -7.04
C LEU A 376 27.97 -14.76 -6.72
N ASP A 377 28.35 -14.14 -5.61
CA ASP A 377 29.73 -13.89 -5.17
C ASP A 377 30.56 -13.06 -6.17
N GLY A 378 29.92 -12.07 -6.81
CA GLY A 378 30.56 -11.22 -7.82
C GLY A 378 30.67 -11.87 -9.19
N LEU A 379 30.03 -13.03 -9.42
CA LEU A 379 29.92 -13.65 -10.74
C LEU A 379 28.73 -13.06 -11.50
N THR A 380 28.85 -13.02 -12.83
CA THR A 380 27.70 -12.77 -13.70
C THR A 380 26.74 -13.97 -13.69
N PRO A 381 25.44 -13.79 -14.00
CA PRO A 381 24.52 -14.90 -14.20
C PRO A 381 25.05 -15.96 -15.19
N ARG A 382 25.75 -15.56 -16.27
CA ARG A 382 26.35 -16.52 -17.21
C ARG A 382 27.51 -17.32 -16.61
N GLU A 383 28.30 -16.71 -15.74
CA GLU A 383 29.42 -17.38 -15.06
C GLU A 383 28.91 -18.30 -13.95
N ALA A 384 27.96 -17.82 -13.14
CA ALA A 384 27.32 -18.61 -12.10
C ALA A 384 26.61 -19.84 -12.67
N ALA A 385 25.99 -19.73 -13.85
CA ALA A 385 25.39 -20.86 -14.55
C ALA A 385 26.40 -21.94 -15.03
N ARG A 386 27.72 -21.73 -14.92
CA ARG A 386 28.73 -22.74 -15.31
C ARG A 386 29.18 -23.63 -14.15
N THR A 387 28.94 -23.22 -12.91
CA THR A 387 29.37 -23.97 -11.71
C THR A 387 28.18 -24.58 -10.97
N ALA A 388 28.37 -25.70 -10.28
CA ALA A 388 27.28 -26.34 -9.54
C ALA A 388 26.75 -25.46 -8.39
N GLU A 389 27.65 -24.69 -7.75
CA GLU A 389 27.30 -23.82 -6.63
C GLU A 389 26.71 -22.49 -7.09
N GLY A 390 27.26 -21.87 -8.14
CA GLY A 390 26.69 -20.68 -8.77
C GLY A 390 25.28 -20.94 -9.31
N LYS A 391 25.03 -22.13 -9.89
CA LYS A 391 23.68 -22.54 -10.31
C LYS A 391 22.66 -22.56 -9.17
N LYS A 392 23.04 -22.95 -7.96
CA LYS A 392 22.10 -22.97 -6.82
C LYS A 392 21.71 -21.54 -6.43
N LYS A 393 22.70 -20.65 -6.28
CA LYS A 393 22.48 -19.24 -5.94
C LYS A 393 21.68 -18.51 -7.02
N LEU A 394 22.02 -18.75 -8.29
CA LEU A 394 21.31 -18.21 -9.44
C LEU A 394 19.86 -18.70 -9.52
N ASN A 395 19.58 -19.96 -9.16
CA ASN A 395 18.20 -20.46 -9.10
C ASN A 395 17.36 -19.76 -8.02
N ILE A 396 17.96 -19.30 -6.92
CA ILE A 396 17.26 -18.55 -5.88
C ILE A 396 16.85 -17.19 -6.42
N VAL A 397 17.79 -16.46 -7.02
CA VAL A 397 17.54 -15.15 -7.66
C VAL A 397 16.48 -15.26 -8.75
N LEU A 398 16.57 -16.27 -9.63
CA LEU A 398 15.58 -16.47 -10.70
C LEU A 398 14.20 -16.82 -10.14
N ARG A 399 14.10 -17.58 -9.04
CA ARG A 399 12.82 -17.92 -8.40
C ARG A 399 12.15 -16.71 -7.78
N GLU A 400 12.94 -15.79 -7.23
CA GLU A 400 12.44 -14.54 -6.67
C GLU A 400 11.87 -13.63 -7.76
N LEU A 401 12.60 -13.48 -8.86
CA LEU A 401 12.10 -12.79 -10.06
C LEU A 401 10.83 -13.45 -10.63
N GLU A 402 10.78 -14.78 -10.68
CA GLU A 402 9.59 -15.53 -11.12
C GLU A 402 8.38 -15.26 -10.23
N ASN A 403 8.57 -15.19 -8.92
CA ASN A 403 7.50 -14.87 -7.98
C ASN A 403 6.99 -13.44 -8.17
N ILE A 404 7.91 -12.48 -8.32
CA ILE A 404 7.58 -11.06 -8.58
C ILE A 404 6.74 -10.93 -9.85
N TYR A 405 7.17 -11.52 -10.97
CA TYR A 405 6.43 -11.43 -12.23
C TYR A 405 5.19 -12.31 -12.30
N LYS A 406 5.12 -13.38 -11.51
CA LYS A 406 3.89 -14.17 -11.37
C LYS A 406 2.81 -13.36 -10.65
N LEU A 407 3.15 -12.67 -9.56
CA LEU A 407 2.23 -11.78 -8.86
C LEU A 407 1.75 -10.65 -9.78
N ALA A 408 2.66 -10.05 -10.55
CA ALA A 408 2.30 -9.04 -11.55
C ALA A 408 1.33 -9.60 -12.61
N ARG A 409 1.59 -10.80 -13.12
CA ARG A 409 0.69 -11.48 -14.07
C ARG A 409 -0.69 -11.75 -13.47
N ASP A 410 -0.76 -12.22 -12.23
CA ASP A 410 -2.01 -12.58 -11.56
C ASP A 410 -2.88 -11.33 -11.28
N ARG A 411 -2.26 -10.15 -11.16
CA ARG A 411 -2.91 -8.84 -11.04
C ARG A 411 -3.23 -8.16 -12.38
N GLY A 412 -2.94 -8.82 -13.52
CA GLY A 412 -3.20 -8.28 -14.85
C GLY A 412 -2.20 -7.19 -15.30
N GLU A 413 -1.08 -7.06 -14.60
CA GLU A 413 -0.03 -6.06 -14.85
C GLU A 413 0.92 -6.50 -15.98
N PRO A 414 1.72 -5.59 -16.56
CA PRO A 414 2.80 -5.95 -17.46
C PRO A 414 3.86 -6.80 -16.74
N TYR A 415 4.21 -7.96 -17.29
CA TYR A 415 5.15 -8.90 -16.68
C TYR A 415 6.14 -9.43 -17.72
N TYR A 416 7.32 -9.87 -17.25
CA TYR A 416 8.31 -10.54 -18.08
C TYR A 416 8.37 -12.04 -17.77
N ASP A 417 8.43 -12.88 -18.81
CA ASP A 417 8.57 -14.32 -18.62
C ASP A 417 10.04 -14.69 -18.36
N ILE A 418 10.40 -14.82 -17.09
CA ILE A 418 11.75 -15.21 -16.63
C ILE A 418 12.19 -16.59 -17.17
N LYS A 419 11.27 -17.41 -17.68
CA LYS A 419 11.63 -18.63 -18.41
C LYS A 419 12.53 -18.35 -19.60
N LYS A 420 12.43 -17.18 -20.24
CA LYS A 420 13.34 -16.76 -21.33
C LYS A 420 14.80 -16.66 -20.83
N VAL A 421 14.99 -16.07 -19.65
CA VAL A 421 16.30 -15.92 -18.99
C VAL A 421 16.86 -17.29 -18.57
N ARG A 422 16.02 -18.17 -18.00
CA ARG A 422 16.40 -19.55 -17.70
C ARG A 422 16.89 -20.31 -18.94
N LEU A 423 16.20 -20.13 -20.06
CA LEU A 423 16.52 -20.80 -21.32
C LEU A 423 17.84 -20.28 -21.90
N GLU A 424 18.11 -18.97 -21.84
CA GLU A 424 19.41 -18.39 -22.22
C GLU A 424 20.57 -18.88 -21.32
N LEU A 425 20.31 -19.11 -20.04
CA LEU A 425 21.27 -19.66 -19.08
C LEU A 425 21.42 -21.19 -19.15
N LYS A 426 20.63 -21.87 -19.99
CA LYS A 426 20.55 -23.34 -20.09
C LYS A 426 20.21 -24.01 -18.75
N LEU A 427 19.39 -23.34 -17.95
CA LEU A 427 18.85 -23.86 -16.69
C LEU A 427 17.45 -24.40 -16.94
N LYS A 428 17.11 -25.51 -16.28
CA LYS A 428 15.77 -26.11 -16.36
C LYS A 428 14.79 -25.41 -15.43
#